data_AF-A0A2V7UDL9-F1
#
_entry.id   AF-A0A2V7UDL9-F1
#
_cell.length_a   1.000
_cell.length_b   1.000
_cell.length_c   1.000
_cell.angle_alpha   90.00
_cell.angle_beta   90.00
_cell.angle_gamma   90.00
#
_symmetry.space_group_name_H-M   'P 1'
#
loop_
_entity.id
_entity.type
_entity.pdbx_description
1 polymer ?
#
loop_
_entity_poly.entity_id
_entity_poly.type
_entity_poly.pdbx_seq_one_letter_code
_entity_poly.pdbx_strand_id
1 'polypeptide(L)'
;MNVWLTRGDRSQLLAPQSALTFTPDRPTRRYLAIDVDETITYQQVAGFGGSLTDSSAWLMANELGASPRDTLMSSLFDPVRGIGLSLLRQPMGASDFALAHYTYDDTCCDLSDFSVDHDRAYIIPLLRQALSLNPMLRVMGSPWSAPAWMKDSGSLYGGKLLPQHYGTYADYFVRFVKAYQAEGIPVGFVTLQNEPHYKPPDYPGMRWGATEEADFVKNHLEPAFAANGITTKIVVWDHNWDEPSYPITVLNDPMAKAYVDGSAFHCYGGTVDNQAQVHDAHPDRNIYFSECTSGEWSTNWADNLVW
;
A
#
# COMPACT_ATOMS: atom_id res chain seq x y z
N MET A 1 -30.76 0.32 -10.07
CA MET A 1 -29.46 -0.25 -9.63
C MET A 1 -28.59 -0.44 -10.86
N ASN A 2 -27.39 0.15 -10.86
CA ASN A 2 -26.41 -0.05 -11.92
C ASN A 2 -25.63 -1.33 -11.66
N VAL A 3 -25.28 -2.06 -12.72
CA VAL A 3 -24.61 -3.36 -12.62
C VAL A 3 -23.50 -3.39 -13.66
N TRP A 4 -22.33 -3.87 -13.26
CA TRP A 4 -21.20 -4.14 -14.14
C TRP A 4 -20.84 -5.62 -14.07
N LEU A 5 -20.37 -6.19 -15.18
CA LEU A 5 -20.06 -7.61 -15.29
C LEU A 5 -18.70 -7.85 -15.94
N THR A 6 -17.90 -8.68 -15.28
CA THR A 6 -16.69 -9.31 -15.83
C THR A 6 -16.87 -10.82 -15.79
N ARG A 7 -16.54 -11.51 -16.87
CA ARG A 7 -16.63 -12.99 -16.97
C ARG A 7 -15.26 -13.63 -17.11
N GLY A 8 -15.12 -14.84 -16.57
CA GLY A 8 -13.89 -15.64 -16.67
C GLY A 8 -13.54 -16.10 -18.09
N ASP A 9 -14.50 -16.09 -19.01
CA ASP A 9 -14.27 -16.36 -20.44
C ASP A 9 -13.94 -15.09 -21.25
N ARG A 10 -13.83 -13.93 -20.58
CA ARG A 10 -13.58 -12.59 -21.17
C ARG A 10 -14.66 -12.09 -22.13
N SER A 11 -15.80 -12.76 -22.23
CA SER A 11 -16.92 -12.30 -23.08
C SER A 11 -17.53 -10.98 -22.61
N GLN A 12 -17.29 -10.59 -21.36
CA GLN A 12 -17.63 -9.31 -20.76
C GLN A 12 -16.45 -8.86 -19.88
N LEU A 13 -16.01 -7.60 -20.02
CA LEU A 13 -14.91 -7.01 -19.27
C LEU A 13 -15.37 -5.66 -18.72
N LEU A 14 -15.69 -5.61 -17.42
CA LEU A 14 -16.30 -4.46 -16.74
C LEU A 14 -17.47 -3.86 -17.55
N ALA A 15 -18.27 -4.71 -18.17
CA ALA A 15 -19.29 -4.29 -19.13
C ALA A 15 -20.53 -3.81 -18.36
N PRO A 16 -21.05 -2.59 -18.65
CA PRO A 16 -22.30 -2.12 -18.04
C PRO A 16 -23.46 -3.01 -18.49
N GLN A 17 -24.31 -3.39 -17.55
CA GLN A 17 -25.51 -4.19 -17.79
C GLN A 17 -26.76 -3.31 -17.75
N SER A 18 -27.86 -3.84 -18.26
CA SER A 18 -29.18 -3.20 -18.12
C SER A 18 -29.47 -2.89 -16.66
N ALA A 19 -29.87 -1.65 -16.38
CA ALA A 19 -30.19 -1.23 -15.02
C ALA A 19 -31.34 -2.06 -14.45
N LEU A 20 -31.20 -2.51 -13.21
CA LEU A 20 -32.23 -3.27 -12.51
C LEU A 20 -33.16 -2.34 -11.73
N THR A 21 -34.43 -2.71 -11.68
CA THR A 21 -35.48 -2.02 -10.91
C THR A 21 -35.91 -2.88 -9.75
N PHE A 22 -36.17 -2.26 -8.60
CA PHE A 22 -36.74 -2.96 -7.44
C PHE A 22 -38.11 -3.55 -7.78
N THR A 23 -38.36 -4.76 -7.30
CA THR A 23 -39.64 -5.45 -7.41
C THR A 23 -40.08 -5.90 -6.03
N PRO A 24 -41.40 -6.09 -5.79
CA PRO A 24 -41.88 -6.65 -4.53
C PRO A 24 -41.29 -8.03 -4.29
N ASP A 25 -40.91 -8.31 -3.04
CA ASP A 25 -40.48 -9.64 -2.65
C ASP A 25 -41.58 -10.67 -2.94
N ARG A 26 -41.20 -11.77 -3.60
CA ARG A 26 -42.11 -12.85 -3.95
C ARG A 26 -41.51 -14.15 -3.43
N PRO A 27 -42.21 -14.87 -2.53
CA PRO A 27 -41.77 -16.16 -2.03
C PRO A 27 -41.87 -17.21 -3.14
N THR A 28 -40.90 -17.21 -4.04
CA THR A 28 -40.73 -18.27 -5.04
C THR A 28 -39.49 -19.07 -4.65
N ARG A 29 -39.65 -20.37 -4.37
CA ARG A 29 -38.55 -21.29 -4.01
C ARG A 29 -37.56 -21.56 -5.16
N ARG A 30 -37.51 -20.69 -6.18
CA ARG A 30 -36.77 -20.93 -7.43
C ARG A 30 -35.42 -20.22 -7.49
N TYR A 31 -35.13 -19.29 -6.59
CA TYR A 31 -33.88 -18.53 -6.60
C TYR A 31 -33.24 -18.50 -5.22
N LEU A 32 -31.91 -18.47 -5.18
CA LEU A 32 -31.15 -18.12 -3.99
C LEU A 32 -31.45 -16.65 -3.66
N ALA A 33 -32.01 -16.40 -2.48
CA ALA A 33 -32.20 -15.05 -1.96
C ALA A 33 -31.03 -14.68 -1.05
N ILE A 34 -30.43 -13.51 -1.27
CA ILE A 34 -29.43 -12.90 -0.39
C ILE A 34 -30.14 -11.74 0.31
N ASP A 35 -30.22 -11.81 1.63
CA ASP A 35 -30.79 -10.76 2.47
C ASP A 35 -29.65 -9.95 3.11
N VAL A 36 -29.79 -8.62 3.12
CA VAL A 36 -28.78 -7.70 3.64
C VAL A 36 -29.35 -7.04 4.88
N ASP A 37 -28.84 -7.43 6.06
CA ASP A 37 -29.22 -6.84 7.34
C ASP A 37 -28.37 -5.60 7.63
N GLU A 38 -28.94 -4.41 7.41
CA GLU A 38 -28.28 -3.12 7.65
C GLU A 38 -28.00 -2.82 9.13
N THR A 39 -28.50 -3.64 10.08
CA THR A 39 -28.19 -3.50 11.51
C THR A 39 -26.89 -4.16 11.93
N ILE A 40 -26.31 -5.02 11.07
CA ILE A 40 -25.04 -5.69 11.30
C ILE A 40 -23.94 -4.92 10.55
N THR A 41 -23.02 -4.31 11.30
CA THR A 41 -21.91 -3.53 10.74
C THR A 41 -20.57 -4.24 10.95
N TYR A 42 -19.67 -4.11 9.97
CA TYR A 42 -18.30 -4.59 10.04
C TYR A 42 -17.30 -3.42 9.86
N GLN A 43 -16.13 -3.69 9.30
CA GLN A 43 -15.07 -2.71 9.09
C GLN A 43 -15.50 -1.58 8.13
N GLN A 44 -14.90 -0.41 8.31
CA GLN A 44 -14.90 0.63 7.29
C GLN A 44 -13.83 0.31 6.24
N VAL A 45 -14.17 0.47 4.96
CA VAL A 45 -13.24 0.24 3.86
C VAL A 45 -12.41 1.49 3.61
N ALA A 46 -11.08 1.38 3.73
CA ALA A 46 -10.16 2.50 3.53
C ALA A 46 -10.06 2.94 2.06
N GLY A 47 -10.17 2.00 1.12
CA GLY A 47 -10.12 2.24 -0.32
C GLY A 47 -9.65 1.02 -1.08
N PHE A 48 -9.61 1.13 -2.41
CA PHE A 48 -9.08 0.12 -3.31
C PHE A 48 -8.18 0.78 -4.35
N GLY A 49 -7.18 0.03 -4.82
CA GLY A 49 -6.29 0.48 -5.89
C GLY A 49 -5.11 -0.43 -6.11
N GLY A 50 -3.95 0.16 -6.33
CA GLY A 50 -2.73 -0.55 -6.69
C GLY A 50 -1.49 0.32 -6.48
N SER A 51 -0.35 -0.15 -6.96
CA SER A 51 0.91 0.58 -6.84
C SER A 51 1.20 1.39 -8.09
N LEU A 52 1.49 2.69 -7.94
CA LEU A 52 2.03 3.53 -9.00
C LEU A 52 3.56 3.49 -8.90
N THR A 53 4.13 2.33 -9.21
CA THR A 53 5.58 2.11 -9.18
C THR A 53 6.29 3.00 -10.19
N ASP A 54 7.59 3.18 -9.98
CA ASP A 54 8.48 3.90 -10.90
C ASP A 54 8.31 3.44 -12.36
N SER A 55 8.37 2.13 -12.65
CA SER A 55 8.12 1.59 -14.01
C SER A 55 6.76 1.98 -14.58
N SER A 56 5.68 1.84 -13.80
CA SER A 56 4.33 2.16 -14.27
C SER A 56 4.18 3.66 -14.56
N ALA A 57 4.68 4.50 -13.66
CA ALA A 57 4.67 5.94 -13.78
C ALA A 57 5.51 6.40 -14.98
N TRP A 58 6.68 5.80 -15.18
CA TRP A 58 7.56 6.11 -16.29
C TRP A 58 6.91 5.76 -17.63
N LEU A 59 6.31 4.57 -17.78
CA LEU A 59 5.59 4.18 -19.00
C LEU A 59 4.43 5.13 -19.29
N MET A 60 3.65 5.48 -18.26
CA MET A 60 2.52 6.41 -18.40
C MET A 60 2.99 7.81 -18.80
N ALA A 61 4.08 8.30 -18.22
CA ALA A 61 4.58 9.65 -18.47
C ALA A 61 5.31 9.78 -19.81
N ASN A 62 6.11 8.77 -20.19
CA ASN A 62 7.08 8.88 -21.29
C ASN A 62 6.65 8.11 -22.55
N GLU A 63 5.95 6.99 -22.44
CA GLU A 63 5.66 6.11 -23.60
C GLU A 63 4.21 6.25 -24.12
N LEU A 64 3.25 6.48 -23.23
CA LEU A 64 1.82 6.41 -23.59
C LEU A 64 1.33 7.63 -24.40
N GLY A 65 2.01 8.78 -24.28
CA GLY A 65 1.57 10.05 -24.85
C GLY A 65 0.42 10.71 -24.08
N ALA A 66 0.25 12.02 -24.23
CA ALA A 66 -0.64 12.81 -23.35
C ALA A 66 -2.12 12.38 -23.41
N SER A 67 -2.70 12.23 -24.61
CA SER A 67 -4.13 11.91 -24.75
C SER A 67 -4.50 10.50 -24.26
N PRO A 68 -3.75 9.43 -24.62
CA PRO A 68 -4.02 8.10 -24.06
C PRO A 68 -3.76 8.04 -22.55
N ARG A 69 -2.74 8.75 -22.03
CA ARG A 69 -2.50 8.90 -20.59
C ARG A 69 -3.70 9.53 -19.88
N ASP A 70 -4.25 10.63 -20.39
CA ASP A 70 -5.40 11.29 -19.74
C ASP A 70 -6.64 10.39 -19.75
N THR A 71 -6.82 9.58 -20.80
CA THR A 71 -7.89 8.58 -20.86
C THR A 71 -7.67 7.47 -19.84
N LEU A 72 -6.44 6.94 -19.72
CA LEU A 72 -6.08 5.96 -18.71
C LEU A 72 -6.30 6.51 -17.29
N MET A 73 -5.80 7.70 -17.00
CA MET A 73 -5.95 8.36 -15.70
C MET A 73 -7.41 8.58 -15.34
N SER A 74 -8.24 9.05 -16.30
CA SER A 74 -9.68 9.18 -16.08
C SER A 74 -10.35 7.82 -15.85
N SER A 75 -9.91 6.77 -16.54
CA SER A 75 -10.50 5.42 -16.41
C SER A 75 -10.17 4.80 -15.05
N LEU A 76 -8.97 5.07 -14.51
CA LEU A 76 -8.53 4.56 -13.22
C LEU A 76 -9.10 5.38 -12.05
N PHE A 77 -9.00 6.71 -12.09
CA PHE A 77 -9.20 7.54 -10.90
C PHE A 77 -10.53 8.27 -10.87
N ASP A 78 -11.16 8.63 -11.99
CA ASP A 78 -12.43 9.37 -11.94
C ASP A 78 -13.56 8.46 -11.41
N PRO A 79 -14.25 8.80 -10.31
CA PRO A 79 -15.27 7.94 -9.71
C PRO A 79 -16.61 7.95 -10.47
N VAL A 80 -16.78 8.85 -11.43
CA VAL A 80 -17.99 8.96 -12.26
C VAL A 80 -17.78 8.32 -13.64
N ARG A 81 -16.61 8.56 -14.24
CA ARG A 81 -16.27 8.12 -15.59
C ARG A 81 -15.41 6.85 -15.63
N GLY A 82 -14.81 6.46 -14.50
CA GLY A 82 -13.90 5.34 -14.37
C GLY A 82 -14.23 4.44 -13.18
N ILE A 83 -13.23 3.73 -12.68
CA ILE A 83 -13.36 2.80 -11.54
C ILE A 83 -13.11 3.45 -10.18
N GLY A 84 -12.72 4.72 -10.15
CA GLY A 84 -12.63 5.51 -8.92
C GLY A 84 -11.62 5.01 -7.90
N LEU A 85 -10.42 4.56 -8.32
CA LEU A 85 -9.36 4.14 -7.40
C LEU A 85 -9.10 5.22 -6.34
N SER A 86 -9.05 4.79 -5.07
CA SER A 86 -9.08 5.68 -3.90
C SER A 86 -7.93 5.43 -2.91
N LEU A 87 -7.09 4.42 -3.16
CA LEU A 87 -5.87 4.18 -2.41
C LEU A 87 -4.74 3.78 -3.37
N LEU A 88 -3.63 4.52 -3.35
CA LEU A 88 -2.41 4.14 -4.06
C LEU A 88 -1.32 3.74 -3.06
N ARG A 89 -0.62 2.64 -3.34
CA ARG A 89 0.63 2.29 -2.65
C ARG A 89 1.79 2.92 -3.42
N GLN A 90 2.66 3.64 -2.73
CA GLN A 90 3.78 4.36 -3.33
C GLN A 90 5.08 3.87 -2.70
N PRO A 91 6.02 3.33 -3.51
CA PRO A 91 7.39 3.11 -3.07
C PRO A 91 8.03 4.39 -2.54
N MET A 92 8.65 4.29 -1.36
CA MET A 92 9.53 5.31 -0.79
C MET A 92 10.96 5.01 -1.24
N GLY A 93 11.38 5.64 -2.34
CA GLY A 93 12.61 5.29 -3.06
C GLY A 93 12.39 4.13 -4.04
N ALA A 94 13.46 3.41 -4.39
CA ALA A 94 13.37 2.32 -5.36
C ALA A 94 12.70 1.06 -4.80
N SER A 95 11.82 0.47 -5.60
CA SER A 95 11.40 -0.93 -5.51
C SER A 95 12.14 -1.80 -6.55
N ASP A 96 11.77 -3.07 -6.65
CA ASP A 96 12.13 -3.97 -7.77
C ASP A 96 11.59 -3.50 -9.13
N PHE A 97 10.54 -2.66 -9.14
CA PHE A 97 10.00 -2.01 -10.33
C PHE A 97 10.59 -0.62 -10.59
N ALA A 98 11.78 -0.32 -10.07
CA ALA A 98 12.50 0.92 -10.35
C ALA A 98 13.46 0.80 -11.55
N LEU A 99 13.66 1.90 -12.27
CA LEU A 99 14.58 1.93 -13.41
C LEU A 99 16.06 1.88 -12.98
N ALA A 100 16.31 2.30 -11.75
CA ALA A 100 17.58 2.17 -11.04
C ALA A 100 17.29 2.05 -9.53
N HIS A 101 18.22 1.47 -8.78
CA HIS A 101 18.09 1.40 -7.32
C HIS A 101 18.68 2.66 -6.68
N TYR A 102 17.85 3.34 -5.89
CA TYR A 102 18.17 4.59 -5.20
C TYR A 102 17.36 4.65 -3.89
N THR A 103 17.81 5.52 -2.98
CA THR A 103 16.96 6.04 -1.90
C THR A 103 16.83 7.55 -2.06
N TYR A 104 16.04 8.19 -1.20
CA TYR A 104 15.98 9.65 -1.22
C TYR A 104 17.25 10.30 -0.66
N ASP A 105 18.21 9.54 -0.11
CA ASP A 105 19.36 10.06 0.64
C ASP A 105 20.55 9.08 0.59
N ASP A 106 21.22 9.00 -0.56
CA ASP A 106 22.29 8.02 -0.80
C ASP A 106 23.70 8.49 -0.37
N THR A 107 23.85 9.75 0.09
CA THR A 107 25.13 10.25 0.64
C THR A 107 25.14 10.15 2.17
N CYS A 108 26.23 9.60 2.72
CA CYS A 108 26.42 9.52 4.17
C CYS A 108 26.89 10.88 4.74
N CYS A 109 26.59 11.25 6.00
CA CYS A 109 25.98 10.46 7.07
C CYS A 109 24.91 11.25 7.83
N ASP A 110 24.20 12.11 7.10
CA ASP A 110 23.06 12.88 7.57
C ASP A 110 22.03 12.97 6.43
N LEU A 111 20.85 13.54 6.71
CA LEU A 111 19.79 13.70 5.71
C LEU A 111 19.90 15.04 4.95
N SER A 112 21.12 15.57 4.74
CA SER A 112 21.28 16.91 4.13
C SER A 112 21.01 16.91 2.63
N ASP A 113 21.23 15.80 1.93
CA ASP A 113 20.93 15.63 0.51
C ASP A 113 19.58 14.94 0.23
N PHE A 114 18.78 14.65 1.27
CA PHE A 114 17.43 14.11 1.12
C PHE A 114 16.63 14.84 0.03
N SER A 115 16.20 14.12 -1.00
CA SER A 115 15.37 14.65 -2.06
C SER A 115 14.43 13.63 -2.69
N VAL A 116 13.21 14.08 -2.99
CA VAL A 116 12.21 13.35 -3.80
C VAL A 116 12.23 13.79 -5.27
N ASP A 117 13.34 14.37 -5.75
CA ASP A 117 13.45 14.90 -7.12
C ASP A 117 13.27 13.83 -8.20
N HIS A 118 13.68 12.59 -7.93
CA HIS A 118 13.37 11.46 -8.82
C HIS A 118 11.86 11.36 -9.06
N ASP A 119 11.07 11.39 -7.98
CA ASP A 119 9.62 11.28 -8.05
C ASP A 119 8.99 12.50 -8.73
N ARG A 120 9.59 13.69 -8.60
CA ARG A 120 9.11 14.92 -9.28
C ARG A 120 9.17 14.83 -10.79
N ALA A 121 10.03 13.97 -11.35
CA ALA A 121 10.17 13.83 -12.79
C ALA A 121 8.89 13.28 -13.45
N TYR A 122 8.19 12.33 -12.80
CA TYR A 122 6.98 11.71 -13.38
C TYR A 122 6.00 11.08 -12.38
N ILE A 123 6.42 10.63 -11.20
CA ILE A 123 5.55 10.01 -10.20
C ILE A 123 4.61 11.07 -9.57
N ILE A 124 5.17 12.12 -8.97
CA ILE A 124 4.42 13.20 -8.32
C ILE A 124 3.45 13.90 -9.28
N PRO A 125 3.83 14.25 -10.53
CA PRO A 125 2.88 14.76 -11.50
C PRO A 125 1.66 13.85 -11.73
N LEU A 126 1.86 12.53 -11.84
CA LEU A 126 0.77 11.57 -12.02
C LEU A 126 -0.08 11.43 -10.76
N LEU A 127 0.52 11.42 -9.56
CA LEU A 127 -0.22 11.42 -8.30
C LEU A 127 -1.10 12.67 -8.16
N ARG A 128 -0.59 13.84 -8.54
CA ARG A 128 -1.37 15.09 -8.55
C ARG A 128 -2.52 15.05 -9.56
N GLN A 129 -2.29 14.46 -10.74
CA GLN A 129 -3.37 14.24 -11.70
C GLN A 129 -4.43 13.28 -11.14
N ALA A 130 -4.03 12.18 -10.52
CA ALA A 130 -4.96 11.24 -9.87
C ALA A 130 -5.80 11.93 -8.78
N LEU A 131 -5.18 12.74 -7.92
CA LEU A 131 -5.88 13.53 -6.89
C LEU A 131 -6.84 14.57 -7.48
N SER A 132 -6.51 15.16 -8.63
CA SER A 132 -7.41 16.09 -9.31
C SER A 132 -8.68 15.41 -9.84
N LEU A 133 -8.59 14.12 -10.18
CA LEU A 133 -9.71 13.29 -10.64
C LEU A 133 -10.50 12.68 -9.46
N ASN A 134 -9.81 12.32 -8.38
CA ASN A 134 -10.39 11.80 -7.15
C ASN A 134 -9.78 12.48 -5.91
N PRO A 135 -10.39 13.56 -5.42
CA PRO A 135 -9.90 14.27 -4.22
C PRO A 135 -9.95 13.44 -2.93
N MET A 136 -10.62 12.28 -2.92
CA MET A 136 -10.64 11.36 -1.77
C MET A 136 -9.47 10.37 -1.77
N LEU A 137 -8.67 10.33 -2.84
CA LEU A 137 -7.52 9.45 -2.98
C LEU A 137 -6.52 9.67 -1.84
N ARG A 138 -6.06 8.57 -1.22
CA ARG A 138 -4.97 8.56 -0.24
C ARG A 138 -3.76 7.80 -0.78
N VAL A 139 -2.59 8.13 -0.24
CA VAL A 139 -1.35 7.41 -0.52
C VAL A 139 -0.88 6.64 0.71
N MET A 140 -0.47 5.40 0.51
CA MET A 140 0.28 4.57 1.45
C MET A 140 1.74 4.51 1.01
N GLY A 141 2.67 5.06 1.80
CA GLY A 141 4.10 4.96 1.54
C GLY A 141 4.69 3.66 2.09
N SER A 142 5.61 3.02 1.37
CA SER A 142 6.37 1.88 1.88
C SER A 142 7.81 1.89 1.33
N PRO A 143 8.85 1.86 2.18
CA PRO A 143 10.22 1.70 1.70
C PRO A 143 10.56 0.22 1.49
N TRP A 144 11.25 -0.07 0.38
CA TRP A 144 11.91 -1.37 0.21
C TRP A 144 13.24 -1.42 0.96
N SER A 145 13.86 -0.27 1.24
CA SER A 145 15.10 -0.23 2.01
C SER A 145 15.34 1.13 2.65
N ALA A 146 16.09 1.13 3.75
CA ALA A 146 16.79 2.32 4.19
C ALA A 146 18.01 2.61 3.28
N PRO A 147 18.55 3.84 3.30
CA PRO A 147 19.83 4.14 2.69
C PRO A 147 20.92 3.13 3.08
N ALA A 148 21.77 2.77 2.12
CA ALA A 148 22.78 1.72 2.29
C ALA A 148 23.72 2.01 3.47
N TRP A 149 24.05 3.29 3.70
CA TRP A 149 24.93 3.73 4.78
C TRP A 149 24.31 3.59 6.17
N MET A 150 22.99 3.41 6.29
CA MET A 150 22.31 3.16 7.57
C MET A 150 22.28 1.67 7.96
N LYS A 151 22.73 0.77 7.08
CA LYS A 151 22.53 -0.68 7.19
C LYS A 151 23.81 -1.43 7.50
N ASP A 152 23.67 -2.55 8.20
CA ASP A 152 24.79 -3.44 8.54
C ASP A 152 25.52 -4.03 7.33
N SER A 153 24.81 -4.15 6.20
CA SER A 153 25.33 -4.66 4.94
C SER A 153 26.07 -3.61 4.12
N GLY A 154 25.91 -2.32 4.42
CA GLY A 154 26.41 -1.22 3.57
C GLY A 154 25.81 -1.24 2.15
N SER A 155 24.65 -1.89 1.96
CA SER A 155 24.04 -2.16 0.66
C SER A 155 22.53 -1.99 0.70
N LEU A 156 21.90 -1.63 -0.43
CA LEU A 156 20.44 -1.64 -0.56
C LEU A 156 19.86 -3.06 -0.55
N TYR A 157 20.66 -4.09 -0.82
CA TYR A 157 20.20 -5.48 -0.92
C TYR A 157 20.33 -6.22 0.42
N GLY A 158 19.19 -6.51 1.05
CA GLY A 158 19.13 -7.19 2.35
C GLY A 158 19.85 -6.45 3.47
N GLY A 159 20.21 -7.15 4.55
CA GLY A 159 20.75 -6.53 5.76
C GLY A 159 19.66 -5.96 6.68
N LYS A 160 20.07 -5.28 7.73
CA LYS A 160 19.21 -4.68 8.75
C LYS A 160 19.60 -3.23 9.01
N LEU A 161 18.64 -2.43 9.45
CA LEU A 161 18.90 -1.09 9.95
C LEU A 161 19.76 -1.18 11.21
N LEU A 162 20.83 -0.40 11.29
CA LEU A 162 21.66 -0.35 12.48
C LEU A 162 20.97 0.50 13.56
N PRO A 163 20.94 0.07 14.84
CA PRO A 163 20.26 0.80 15.92
C PRO A 163 20.65 2.27 16.06
N GLN A 164 21.93 2.62 15.83
CA GLN A 164 22.37 4.02 15.90
C GLN A 164 21.71 4.94 14.85
N HIS A 165 21.12 4.38 13.79
CA HIS A 165 20.43 5.13 12.75
C HIS A 165 18.91 5.17 12.92
N TYR A 166 18.34 4.61 14.00
CA TYR A 166 16.88 4.60 14.18
C TYR A 166 16.30 6.03 14.24
N GLY A 167 16.93 6.95 14.97
CA GLY A 167 16.51 8.36 14.99
C GLY A 167 16.56 9.00 13.60
N THR A 168 17.66 8.81 12.87
CA THR A 168 17.83 9.35 11.52
C THR A 168 16.85 8.73 10.52
N TYR A 169 16.56 7.45 10.63
CA TYR A 169 15.59 6.79 9.76
C TYR A 169 14.15 7.24 10.07
N ALA A 170 13.80 7.52 11.32
CA ALA A 170 12.53 8.17 11.65
C ALA A 170 12.43 9.57 11.00
N ASP A 171 13.50 10.36 11.02
CA ASP A 171 13.56 11.65 10.32
C ASP A 171 13.44 11.51 8.79
N TYR A 172 13.92 10.40 8.21
CA TYR A 172 13.73 10.07 6.79
C TYR A 172 12.25 9.92 6.44
N PHE A 173 11.45 9.22 7.27
CA PHE A 173 10.00 9.15 7.11
C PHE A 173 9.32 10.52 7.25
N VAL A 174 9.74 11.33 8.24
CA VAL A 174 9.24 12.70 8.42
C VAL A 174 9.46 13.53 7.16
N ARG A 175 10.65 13.46 6.57
CA ARG A 175 10.99 14.20 5.34
C ARG A 175 10.20 13.71 4.14
N PHE A 176 10.01 12.41 3.98
CA PHE A 176 9.15 11.86 2.93
C PHE A 176 7.72 12.40 3.04
N VAL A 177 7.10 12.26 4.22
CA VAL A 177 5.71 12.72 4.45
C VAL A 177 5.58 14.22 4.16
N LYS A 178 6.49 15.03 4.70
CA LYS A 178 6.48 16.49 4.49
C LYS A 178 6.72 16.86 3.04
N ALA A 179 7.64 16.20 2.34
CA ALA A 179 7.94 16.48 0.94
C ALA A 179 6.73 16.18 0.05
N TYR A 180 6.07 15.03 0.25
CA TYR A 180 4.85 14.68 -0.50
C TYR A 180 3.68 15.61 -0.16
N GLN A 181 3.50 15.97 1.11
CA GLN A 181 2.48 16.93 1.53
C GLN A 181 2.70 18.33 0.94
N ALA A 182 3.96 18.78 0.81
CA ALA A 182 4.30 20.04 0.17
C ALA A 182 3.93 20.07 -1.32
N GLU A 183 3.85 18.90 -1.97
CA GLU A 183 3.36 18.72 -3.35
C GLU A 183 1.83 18.57 -3.42
N GLY A 184 1.13 18.64 -2.28
CA GLY A 184 -0.32 18.48 -2.16
C GLY A 184 -0.80 17.03 -2.12
N ILE A 185 0.10 16.07 -1.85
CA ILE A 185 -0.23 14.64 -1.84
C ILE A 185 -0.50 14.18 -0.39
N PRO A 186 -1.70 13.67 -0.07
CA PRO A 186 -2.03 13.20 1.27
C PRO A 186 -1.46 11.80 1.53
N VAL A 187 -0.33 11.74 2.25
CA VAL A 187 0.21 10.47 2.77
C VAL A 187 -0.63 10.04 3.98
N GLY A 188 -1.61 9.17 3.74
CA GLY A 188 -2.55 8.69 4.75
C GLY A 188 -1.97 7.60 5.63
N PHE A 189 -1.08 6.78 5.07
CA PHE A 189 -0.49 5.62 5.74
C PHE A 189 0.99 5.50 5.37
N VAL A 190 1.77 4.89 6.26
CA VAL A 190 3.08 4.32 5.94
C VAL A 190 3.19 2.91 6.51
N THR A 191 3.86 2.02 5.78
CA THR A 191 4.42 0.80 6.35
C THR A 191 5.90 1.00 6.62
N LEU A 192 6.45 0.29 7.61
CA LEU A 192 7.85 0.51 8.02
C LEU A 192 8.85 -0.08 7.04
N GLN A 193 8.43 -1.13 6.35
CA GLN A 193 9.26 -1.89 5.44
C GLN A 193 8.37 -2.75 4.56
N ASN A 194 8.60 -2.74 3.25
CA ASN A 194 8.07 -3.75 2.36
C ASN A 194 8.69 -5.11 2.70
N GLU A 195 7.86 -6.11 3.01
CA GLU A 195 8.26 -7.51 3.20
C GLU A 195 9.47 -7.70 4.15
N PRO A 196 9.38 -7.29 5.43
CA PRO A 196 10.50 -7.28 6.39
C PRO A 196 11.16 -8.64 6.65
N HIS A 197 10.55 -9.75 6.24
CA HIS A 197 11.14 -11.09 6.34
C HIS A 197 11.66 -11.64 5.00
N TYR A 198 11.34 -10.98 3.89
CA TYR A 198 11.94 -11.31 2.60
C TYR A 198 13.34 -10.69 2.48
N LYS A 199 14.25 -11.41 1.82
CA LYS A 199 15.61 -10.91 1.53
C LYS A 199 15.84 -11.06 0.03
N PRO A 200 15.54 -10.01 -0.75
CA PRO A 200 15.81 -10.06 -2.18
C PRO A 200 17.31 -10.16 -2.48
N PRO A 201 17.70 -10.91 -3.52
CA PRO A 201 19.10 -11.04 -3.92
C PRO A 201 19.58 -9.87 -4.78
N ASP A 202 18.68 -9.20 -5.51
CA ASP A 202 19.01 -8.34 -6.64
C ASP A 202 18.25 -7.01 -6.69
N TYR A 203 17.39 -6.73 -5.71
CA TYR A 203 16.67 -5.46 -5.58
C TYR A 203 16.62 -4.98 -4.12
N PRO A 204 16.24 -3.70 -3.86
CA PRO A 204 16.27 -3.14 -2.52
C PRO A 204 15.44 -3.96 -1.52
N GLY A 205 15.99 -4.20 -0.34
CA GLY A 205 15.36 -4.99 0.71
C GLY A 205 16.01 -4.75 2.05
N MET A 206 15.25 -4.81 3.14
CA MET A 206 15.79 -4.69 4.48
C MET A 206 14.95 -5.49 5.46
N ARG A 207 15.61 -6.13 6.43
CA ARG A 207 14.94 -6.98 7.41
C ARG A 207 14.58 -6.24 8.69
N TRP A 208 13.44 -6.63 9.27
CA TRP A 208 13.02 -6.26 10.62
C TRP A 208 12.49 -7.48 11.37
N GLY A 209 12.92 -7.69 12.61
CA GLY A 209 12.21 -8.55 13.54
C GLY A 209 11.05 -7.81 14.20
N ALA A 210 9.98 -8.52 14.57
CA ALA A 210 8.77 -7.91 15.14
C ALA A 210 9.04 -7.04 16.37
N THR A 211 9.95 -7.45 17.27
CA THR A 211 10.29 -6.64 18.45
C THR A 211 11.15 -5.42 18.09
N GLU A 212 11.97 -5.51 17.04
CA GLU A 212 12.76 -4.39 16.51
C GLU A 212 11.80 -3.38 15.85
N GLU A 213 10.80 -3.84 15.11
CA GLU A 213 9.77 -3.00 14.50
C GLU A 213 8.93 -2.28 15.58
N ALA A 214 8.47 -3.00 16.61
CA ALA A 214 7.74 -2.41 17.73
C ALA A 214 8.56 -1.36 18.47
N ASP A 215 9.87 -1.61 18.67
CA ASP A 215 10.80 -0.67 19.29
C ASP A 215 10.97 0.61 18.44
N PHE A 216 11.16 0.45 17.13
CA PHE A 216 11.26 1.57 16.21
C PHE A 216 9.99 2.43 16.21
N VAL A 217 8.80 1.82 16.18
CA VAL A 217 7.53 2.56 16.24
C VAL A 217 7.44 3.40 17.51
N LYS A 218 7.59 2.78 18.69
CA LYS A 218 7.28 3.42 19.96
C LYS A 218 8.35 4.41 20.44
N ASN A 219 9.62 4.17 20.08
CA ASN A 219 10.75 4.96 20.60
C ASN A 219 11.32 5.94 19.57
N HIS A 220 10.99 5.83 18.28
CA HIS A 220 11.59 6.65 17.23
C HIS A 220 10.57 7.26 16.27
N LEU A 221 9.81 6.44 15.53
CA LEU A 221 8.96 6.95 14.46
C LEU A 221 7.80 7.80 14.99
N GLU A 222 7.03 7.29 15.95
CA GLU A 222 5.91 8.08 16.46
C GLU A 222 6.36 9.36 17.17
N PRO A 223 7.38 9.34 18.05
CA PRO A 223 7.90 10.58 18.62
C PRO A 223 8.33 11.60 17.57
N ALA A 224 8.95 11.15 16.47
CA ALA A 224 9.33 12.01 15.36
C ALA A 224 8.09 12.56 14.62
N PHE A 225 7.06 11.75 14.38
CA PHE A 225 5.80 12.20 13.78
C PHE A 225 5.08 13.23 14.67
N ALA A 226 4.93 12.94 15.96
CA ALA A 226 4.31 13.82 16.93
C ALA A 226 5.04 15.17 17.04
N ALA A 227 6.36 15.16 17.14
CA ALA A 227 7.19 16.37 17.17
C ALA A 227 7.05 17.23 15.91
N ASN A 228 6.65 16.61 14.79
CA ASN A 228 6.49 17.27 13.50
C ASN A 228 5.03 17.49 13.09
N GLY A 229 4.06 17.19 13.97
CA GLY A 229 2.62 17.35 13.70
C GLY A 229 2.07 16.45 12.60
N ILE A 230 2.72 15.31 12.34
CA ILE A 230 2.32 14.35 11.31
C ILE A 230 1.25 13.41 11.86
N THR A 231 0.13 13.30 11.15
CA THR A 231 -1.00 12.41 11.51
C THR A 231 -1.09 11.17 10.61
N THR A 232 -0.06 10.91 9.80
CA THR A 232 0.02 9.73 8.94
C THR A 232 0.00 8.47 9.80
N LYS A 233 -0.86 7.51 9.44
CA LYS A 233 -1.06 6.27 10.19
C LYS A 233 0.09 5.31 9.95
N ILE A 234 0.51 4.60 10.99
CA ILE A 234 1.56 3.57 10.92
C ILE A 234 0.89 2.20 10.78
N VAL A 235 1.30 1.44 9.77
CA VAL A 235 0.83 0.08 9.49
C VAL A 235 2.04 -0.87 9.54
N VAL A 236 1.90 -2.00 10.20
CA VAL A 236 3.02 -2.95 10.44
C VAL A 236 2.90 -4.19 9.57
N TRP A 237 3.93 -5.04 9.62
CA TRP A 237 4.06 -6.31 8.90
C TRP A 237 4.26 -6.19 7.39
N ASP A 238 3.27 -5.74 6.63
CA ASP A 238 3.34 -5.53 5.17
C ASP A 238 3.99 -6.69 4.40
N HIS A 239 3.50 -7.90 4.69
CA HIS A 239 4.04 -9.15 4.16
C HIS A 239 3.00 -10.29 4.23
N ASN A 240 3.40 -11.53 3.98
CA ASN A 240 2.49 -12.62 3.65
C ASN A 240 1.56 -13.08 4.80
N TRP A 241 0.47 -13.78 4.44
CA TRP A 241 -0.48 -14.37 5.39
C TRP A 241 0.06 -15.61 6.13
N ASP A 242 1.25 -16.11 5.81
CA ASP A 242 1.84 -17.31 6.42
C ASP A 242 2.45 -17.06 7.82
N GLU A 243 2.63 -15.81 8.24
CA GLU A 243 3.21 -15.47 9.54
C GLU A 243 2.37 -14.46 10.34
N PRO A 244 1.11 -14.80 10.72
CA PRO A 244 0.25 -13.90 11.52
C PRO A 244 0.84 -13.59 12.91
N SER A 245 1.77 -14.41 13.42
CA SER A 245 2.46 -14.16 14.69
C SER A 245 3.28 -12.88 14.72
N TYR A 246 3.78 -12.41 13.56
CA TYR A 246 4.59 -11.20 13.49
C TYR A 246 3.79 -9.94 13.88
N PRO A 247 2.71 -9.56 13.18
CA PRO A 247 1.92 -8.40 13.58
C PRO A 247 1.31 -8.56 14.98
N ILE A 248 0.93 -9.78 15.40
CA ILE A 248 0.49 -10.03 16.78
C ILE A 248 1.58 -9.68 17.79
N THR A 249 2.84 -10.03 17.52
CA THR A 249 3.97 -9.71 18.41
C THR A 249 4.16 -8.20 18.54
N VAL A 250 4.05 -7.45 17.44
CA VAL A 250 4.13 -5.99 17.45
C VAL A 250 2.97 -5.37 18.24
N LEU A 251 1.74 -5.84 17.97
CA LEU A 251 0.51 -5.32 18.59
C LEU A 251 0.35 -5.77 20.06
N ASN A 252 1.08 -6.79 20.51
CA ASN A 252 1.17 -7.17 21.92
C ASN A 252 2.01 -6.20 22.77
N ASP A 253 2.85 -5.35 22.17
CA ASP A 253 3.50 -4.26 22.88
C ASP A 253 2.53 -3.07 23.00
N PRO A 254 2.02 -2.75 24.21
CA PRO A 254 0.97 -1.74 24.36
C PRO A 254 1.43 -0.32 23.98
N MET A 255 2.72 -0.02 24.09
CA MET A 255 3.25 1.30 23.71
C MET A 255 3.35 1.41 22.19
N ALA A 256 3.81 0.36 21.49
CA ALA A 256 3.79 0.35 20.03
C ALA A 256 2.34 0.34 19.50
N LYS A 257 1.48 -0.53 20.06
CA LYS A 257 0.08 -0.68 19.66
C LYS A 257 -0.68 0.64 19.74
N ALA A 258 -0.36 1.52 20.69
CA ALA A 258 -1.00 2.83 20.82
C ALA A 258 -0.86 3.71 19.57
N TYR A 259 0.16 3.46 18.75
CA TYR A 259 0.52 4.25 17.57
C TYR A 259 0.32 3.51 16.24
N VAL A 260 0.20 2.18 16.28
CA VAL A 260 -0.10 1.33 15.12
C VAL A 260 -1.59 1.34 14.84
N ASP A 261 -1.98 1.67 13.60
CA ASP A 261 -3.36 1.66 13.13
C ASP A 261 -3.83 0.24 12.74
N GLY A 262 -2.93 -0.60 12.25
CA GLY A 262 -3.23 -1.95 11.82
C GLY A 262 -2.03 -2.70 11.24
N SER A 263 -2.30 -3.86 10.64
CA SER A 263 -1.30 -4.67 9.93
C SER A 263 -1.67 -4.80 8.45
N ALA A 264 -0.65 -4.82 7.58
CA ALA A 264 -0.81 -5.04 6.16
C ALA A 264 -0.39 -6.46 5.75
N PHE A 265 -1.10 -7.04 4.77
CA PHE A 265 -0.85 -8.38 4.27
C PHE A 265 -0.69 -8.45 2.75
N HIS A 266 0.13 -9.41 2.31
CA HIS A 266 0.37 -9.80 0.93
C HIS A 266 -0.14 -11.22 0.65
N CYS A 267 -0.37 -11.54 -0.62
CA CYS A 267 -0.95 -12.81 -1.07
C CYS A 267 0.06 -13.92 -1.44
N TYR A 268 1.37 -13.70 -1.29
CA TYR A 268 2.38 -14.59 -1.87
C TYR A 268 2.65 -15.85 -1.06
N GLY A 269 2.18 -15.89 0.19
CA GLY A 269 2.30 -17.03 1.10
C GLY A 269 1.16 -17.10 2.10
N GLY A 270 0.78 -18.32 2.50
CA GLY A 270 -0.31 -18.56 3.45
C GLY A 270 -1.70 -18.51 2.81
N THR A 271 -2.73 -18.36 3.64
CA THR A 271 -4.13 -18.25 3.22
C THR A 271 -4.78 -17.03 3.86
N VAL A 272 -5.73 -16.40 3.15
CA VAL A 272 -6.44 -15.20 3.64
C VAL A 272 -7.07 -15.39 5.03
N ASP A 273 -7.51 -16.61 5.35
CA ASP A 273 -8.07 -16.97 6.67
C ASP A 273 -7.11 -16.70 7.83
N ASN A 274 -5.80 -16.74 7.61
CA ASN A 274 -4.82 -16.52 8.68
C ASN A 274 -4.87 -15.10 9.25
N GLN A 275 -5.35 -14.11 8.48
CA GLN A 275 -5.50 -12.74 8.99
C GLN A 275 -6.58 -12.66 10.09
N ALA A 276 -7.52 -13.61 10.14
CA ALA A 276 -8.50 -13.69 11.22
C ALA A 276 -7.84 -13.90 12.58
N GLN A 277 -6.70 -14.60 12.65
CA GLN A 277 -5.96 -14.78 13.90
C GLN A 277 -5.47 -13.43 14.47
N VAL A 278 -5.09 -12.50 13.59
CA VAL A 278 -4.67 -11.14 13.98
C VAL A 278 -5.87 -10.30 14.39
N HIS A 279 -6.98 -10.40 13.65
CA HIS A 279 -8.24 -9.77 14.02
C HIS A 279 -8.74 -10.24 15.39
N ASP A 280 -8.75 -11.55 15.65
CA ASP A 280 -9.24 -12.11 16.91
C ASP A 280 -8.35 -11.73 18.10
N ALA A 281 -7.03 -11.65 17.89
CA ALA A 281 -6.08 -11.21 18.92
C ALA A 281 -6.16 -9.70 19.19
N HIS A 282 -6.42 -8.89 18.16
CA HIS A 282 -6.46 -7.44 18.21
C HIS A 282 -7.64 -6.86 17.39
N PRO A 283 -8.89 -7.07 17.83
CA PRO A 283 -10.08 -6.67 17.06
C PRO A 283 -10.26 -5.15 17.00
N ASP A 284 -9.50 -4.42 17.81
CA ASP A 284 -9.41 -2.97 17.85
C ASP A 284 -8.40 -2.40 16.85
N ARG A 285 -7.85 -3.22 15.94
CA ARG A 285 -6.89 -2.80 14.92
C ARG A 285 -7.33 -3.21 13.52
N ASN A 286 -6.93 -2.40 12.55
CA ASN A 286 -7.31 -2.60 11.15
C ASN A 286 -6.45 -3.68 10.48
N ILE A 287 -7.00 -4.28 9.43
CA ILE A 287 -6.28 -5.15 8.50
C ILE A 287 -6.31 -4.50 7.12
N TYR A 288 -5.15 -4.40 6.50
CA TYR A 288 -4.96 -3.89 5.16
C TYR A 288 -4.45 -5.02 4.25
N PHE A 289 -4.91 -5.03 3.01
CA PHE A 289 -4.33 -5.85 1.95
C PHE A 289 -3.59 -4.91 1.00
N SER A 290 -2.26 -4.95 1.05
CA SER A 290 -1.41 -3.91 0.46
C SER A 290 -0.75 -4.33 -0.84
N GLU A 291 -0.55 -5.63 -1.06
CA GLU A 291 0.11 -6.10 -2.27
C GLU A 291 -0.32 -7.50 -2.71
N CYS A 292 -0.51 -7.65 -4.01
CA CYS A 292 -0.53 -8.94 -4.68
C CYS A 292 -0.25 -8.75 -6.15
N THR A 293 0.47 -9.72 -6.73
CA THR A 293 0.86 -9.70 -8.14
C THR A 293 0.50 -11.03 -8.79
N SER A 294 0.01 -10.95 -10.03
CA SER A 294 -0.04 -12.07 -10.96
C SER A 294 0.98 -11.85 -12.07
N GLY A 295 1.52 -12.93 -12.62
CA GLY A 295 2.53 -12.89 -13.67
C GLY A 295 2.44 -14.12 -14.57
N GLU A 296 3.55 -14.49 -15.20
CA GLU A 296 3.62 -15.66 -16.09
C GLU A 296 3.23 -17.00 -15.41
N TRP A 297 3.26 -17.04 -14.08
CA TRP A 297 2.83 -18.19 -13.27
C TRP A 297 1.30 -18.26 -13.04
N SER A 298 0.55 -17.22 -13.43
CA SER A 298 -0.89 -17.05 -13.13
C SER A 298 -1.62 -16.59 -14.41
N THR A 299 -1.62 -17.46 -15.43
CA THR A 299 -2.12 -17.12 -16.78
C THR A 299 -3.63 -17.32 -16.98
N ASN A 300 -4.30 -18.03 -16.07
CA ASN A 300 -5.74 -18.28 -16.19
C ASN A 300 -6.54 -17.06 -15.69
N TRP A 301 -7.14 -16.34 -16.64
CA TRP A 301 -7.98 -15.17 -16.35
C TRP A 301 -9.16 -15.47 -15.42
N ALA A 302 -9.84 -16.61 -15.60
CA ALA A 302 -11.00 -16.95 -14.78
C ALA A 302 -10.59 -17.17 -13.32
N ASP A 303 -9.49 -17.89 -13.11
CA ASP A 303 -8.97 -18.18 -11.77
C ASP A 303 -8.53 -16.87 -11.07
N ASN A 304 -7.96 -15.92 -11.81
CA ASN A 304 -7.52 -14.63 -11.27
C ASN A 304 -8.66 -13.68 -10.88
N LEU A 305 -9.91 -13.96 -11.29
CA LEU A 305 -11.10 -13.24 -10.82
C LEU A 305 -11.64 -13.79 -9.50
N VAL A 306 -11.23 -14.99 -9.10
CA VAL A 306 -11.70 -15.68 -7.91
C VAL A 306 -10.70 -15.44 -6.78
N TRP A 307 -11.19 -14.92 -5.66
CA TRP A 307 -10.44 -14.64 -4.44
C TRP A 307 -11.18 -15.23 -3.25
#